data_AF-A0A3S2D6Z6-F1
#
_entry.id   AF-A0A3S2D6Z6-F1
#
_cell.length_a   1.000
_cell.length_b   1.000
_cell.length_c   1.000
_cell.angle_alpha   90.00
_cell.angle_beta   90.00
_cell.angle_gamma   90.00
#
_symmetry.space_group_name_H-M   'P 1'
#
loop_
_entity.id
_entity.type
_entity.pdbx_description
1 polymer ?
#
loop_
_entity_poly.entity_id
_entity_poly.type
_entity_poly.pdbx_seq_one_letter_code
_entity_poly.pdbx_strand_id
1 'polypeptide(L)'
;TYPGADAQTVENSVTKVIEQGMTGIDNLDYMTATSTSTGSASITLTFTTAADPDTAQVQTQNKLQLVQSQLPQVVQSNGITVSKSSTGFLMVIGFVSTDGKMNSTDLADYVDATVNDTLKRVEGVGSTQLFGSGYAMRIWLDPDQLAKYALMPSDIASAIEAQNTQVSAGQLGGLPARKGQQLNATVTAKSRLQTAEQFRNIILKSQTDGSLVRLNDVATVELGAESYTTQANYNGKPAAGVAVNLATGANAINTAEAVRSTIARLSSTFPQGVEVVYPYDTSPFVRLSIEEVLKTLAEAIVLVFLVMFIFLQNLRATIIPTIAVPVVLLGTFGVLSLFGYSVNTLTMFAMVLA
;
A
#
# COMPACT_ATOMS: atom_id res chain seq x y z
N THR A 1 -1.11 6.65 -12.27
CA THR A 1 0.21 6.86 -12.90
C THR A 1 0.05 7.01 -14.42
N TYR A 2 0.97 7.72 -15.09
CA TYR A 2 1.04 7.89 -16.54
C TYR A 2 2.39 7.35 -17.07
N PRO A 3 2.49 6.05 -17.37
CA PRO A 3 3.74 5.42 -17.81
C PRO A 3 4.31 6.09 -19.06
N GLY A 4 5.62 6.41 -19.01
CA GLY A 4 6.36 7.01 -20.14
C GLY A 4 6.19 8.52 -20.32
N ALA A 5 5.35 9.19 -19.52
CA ALA A 5 5.22 10.64 -19.54
C ALA A 5 6.32 11.32 -18.70
N ASP A 6 6.83 12.44 -19.19
CA ASP A 6 7.73 13.30 -18.41
C ASP A 6 6.96 14.12 -17.36
N ALA A 7 7.69 14.74 -16.43
CA ALA A 7 7.07 15.48 -15.33
C ALA A 7 6.13 16.59 -15.82
N GLN A 8 6.51 17.30 -16.89
CA GLN A 8 5.74 18.41 -17.44
C GLN A 8 4.43 17.94 -18.09
N THR A 9 4.46 16.81 -18.81
CA THR A 9 3.26 16.20 -19.38
C THR A 9 2.32 15.75 -18.28
N VAL A 10 2.82 15.04 -17.27
CA VAL A 10 2.02 14.62 -16.10
C VAL A 10 1.40 15.81 -15.38
N GLU A 11 2.16 16.89 -15.17
CA GLU A 11 1.67 18.10 -14.53
C GLU A 11 0.50 18.71 -15.31
N ASN A 12 0.67 18.90 -16.63
CA ASN A 12 -0.30 19.61 -17.46
C ASN A 12 -1.54 18.77 -17.80
N SER A 13 -1.38 17.46 -18.05
CA SER A 13 -2.49 16.61 -18.50
C SER A 13 -3.21 15.88 -17.38
N VAL A 14 -2.60 15.76 -16.19
CA VAL A 14 -3.21 15.04 -15.05
C VAL A 14 -3.32 15.94 -13.84
N THR A 15 -2.19 16.44 -13.35
CA THR A 15 -2.13 17.09 -12.04
C THR A 15 -2.98 18.37 -12.00
N LYS A 16 -2.76 19.30 -12.93
CA LYS A 16 -3.53 20.55 -13.02
C LYS A 16 -5.02 20.32 -13.24
N VAL A 17 -5.39 19.31 -14.03
CA VAL A 17 -6.80 18.97 -14.28
C VAL A 17 -7.48 18.51 -12.99
N ILE A 18 -6.81 17.66 -12.21
CA ILE A 18 -7.32 17.23 -10.91
C ILE A 18 -7.37 18.41 -9.93
N GLU A 19 -6.29 19.20 -9.83
CA GLU A 19 -6.23 20.38 -8.94
C GLU A 19 -7.36 21.38 -9.21
N GLN A 20 -7.63 21.69 -10.48
CA GLN A 20 -8.73 22.58 -10.87
C GLN A 20 -10.11 22.00 -10.50
N GLY A 21 -10.23 20.67 -10.48
CA GLY A 21 -11.42 19.96 -10.00
C GLY A 21 -11.59 19.97 -8.48
N MET A 22 -10.53 20.16 -7.71
CA MET A 22 -10.53 20.13 -6.23
C MET A 22 -11.01 21.45 -5.60
N THR A 23 -12.09 22.02 -6.12
CA THR A 23 -12.67 23.28 -5.63
C THR A 23 -13.96 23.05 -4.84
N GLY A 24 -14.19 23.88 -3.82
CA GLY A 24 -15.39 23.78 -2.98
C GLY A 24 -15.46 22.47 -2.20
N ILE A 25 -14.32 22.05 -1.66
CA ILE A 25 -14.21 20.98 -0.67
C ILE A 25 -14.23 21.65 0.71
N ASP A 26 -15.05 21.15 1.61
CA ASP A 26 -15.21 21.76 2.93
C ASP A 26 -13.96 21.52 3.78
N ASN A 27 -13.60 22.53 4.59
CA ASN A 27 -12.47 22.47 5.53
C ASN A 27 -11.10 22.16 4.88
N LEU A 28 -10.97 22.34 3.57
CA LEU A 28 -9.68 22.27 2.87
C LEU A 28 -8.80 23.45 3.33
N ASP A 29 -7.62 23.14 3.86
CA ASP A 29 -6.65 24.14 4.30
C ASP A 29 -5.71 24.50 3.15
N TYR A 30 -4.98 23.51 2.63
CA TYR A 30 -4.12 23.67 1.47
C TYR A 30 -4.00 22.38 0.67
N MET A 31 -3.53 22.52 -0.57
CA MET A 31 -3.26 21.42 -1.48
C MET A 31 -1.80 21.50 -1.93
N THR A 32 -1.13 20.36 -1.96
CA THR A 32 0.19 20.22 -2.55
C THR A 32 0.15 19.14 -3.60
N ALA A 33 0.88 19.33 -4.69
CA ALA A 33 1.00 18.33 -5.74
C ALA A 33 2.45 18.14 -6.15
N THR A 34 2.77 16.94 -6.62
CA THR A 34 4.08 16.59 -7.12
C THR A 34 3.91 15.74 -8.36
N SER A 35 4.57 16.14 -9.44
CA SER A 35 4.70 15.36 -10.68
C SER A 35 6.15 14.99 -10.88
N THR A 36 6.44 13.72 -11.15
CA THR A 36 7.80 13.21 -11.31
C THR A 36 8.04 12.74 -12.74
N SER A 37 9.31 12.69 -13.16
CA SER A 37 9.74 12.18 -14.47
C SER A 37 9.53 10.67 -14.63
N THR A 38 9.12 9.96 -13.57
CA THR A 38 8.73 8.55 -13.62
C THR A 38 7.28 8.34 -14.07
N GLY A 39 6.56 9.41 -14.45
CA GLY A 39 5.15 9.33 -14.80
C GLY A 39 4.21 9.31 -13.59
N SER A 40 4.69 9.64 -12.39
CA SER A 40 3.87 9.61 -11.17
C SER A 40 3.38 11.01 -10.80
N ALA A 41 2.10 11.09 -10.43
CA ALA A 41 1.49 12.27 -9.84
C ALA A 41 0.98 11.92 -8.45
N SER A 42 1.25 12.78 -7.47
CA SER A 42 0.70 12.69 -6.11
C SER A 42 0.11 14.05 -5.75
N ILE A 43 -1.13 14.07 -5.29
CA ILE A 43 -1.82 15.28 -4.85
C ILE A 43 -2.28 15.03 -3.42
N THR A 44 -1.80 15.86 -2.49
CA THR A 44 -2.13 15.79 -1.07
C THR A 44 -3.01 16.98 -0.72
N LEU A 45 -4.24 16.69 -0.31
CA LEU A 45 -5.18 17.67 0.22
C LEU A 45 -5.07 17.64 1.73
N THR A 46 -4.66 18.75 2.33
CA THR A 46 -4.57 18.91 3.76
C THR A 46 -5.80 19.67 4.26
N PHE A 47 -6.43 19.11 5.28
CA PHE A 47 -7.67 19.63 5.86
C PHE A 47 -7.40 20.21 7.24
N THR A 48 -8.25 21.13 7.67
CA THR A 48 -8.20 21.66 9.03
C THR A 48 -8.62 20.60 10.05
N THR A 49 -8.30 20.82 11.33
CA THR A 49 -8.66 19.90 12.43
C THR A 49 -10.17 19.73 12.63
N ALA A 50 -10.99 20.59 12.03
CA ALA A 50 -12.46 20.50 12.09
C ALA A 50 -13.04 19.53 11.06
N ALA A 51 -12.25 19.08 10.08
CA ALA A 51 -12.71 18.18 9.03
C ALA A 51 -12.89 16.75 9.53
N ASP A 52 -14.01 16.13 9.17
CA ASP A 52 -14.18 14.70 9.31
C ASP A 52 -13.43 13.95 8.18
N PRO A 53 -12.48 13.04 8.49
CA PRO A 53 -11.65 12.38 7.48
C PRO A 53 -12.44 11.52 6.47
N ASP A 54 -13.54 10.89 6.89
CA ASP A 54 -14.42 10.11 6.01
C ASP A 54 -15.13 11.02 5.00
N THR A 55 -15.71 12.11 5.49
CA THR A 55 -16.38 13.12 4.67
C THR A 55 -15.40 13.78 3.71
N ALA A 56 -14.20 14.15 4.17
CA ALA A 56 -13.13 14.71 3.34
C ALA A 56 -12.72 13.77 2.19
N GLN A 57 -12.57 12.47 2.47
CA GLN A 57 -12.27 11.47 1.45
C GLN A 57 -13.40 11.36 0.42
N VAL A 58 -14.65 11.29 0.87
CA VAL A 58 -15.82 11.21 -0.01
C VAL A 58 -15.96 12.46 -0.88
N GLN A 59 -15.79 13.65 -0.31
CA GLN A 59 -15.82 14.91 -1.06
C GLN A 59 -14.71 14.94 -2.12
N THR A 60 -13.50 14.54 -1.77
CA THR A 60 -12.36 14.45 -2.70
C THR A 60 -12.66 13.47 -3.85
N GLN A 61 -13.18 12.28 -3.52
CA GLN A 61 -13.55 11.27 -4.51
C GLN A 61 -14.67 11.77 -5.45
N ASN A 62 -15.68 12.45 -4.92
CA ASN A 62 -16.77 13.03 -5.71
C ASN A 62 -16.26 14.10 -6.67
N LYS A 63 -15.35 14.98 -6.22
CA LYS A 63 -14.72 15.99 -7.08
C LYS A 63 -13.83 15.36 -8.15
N LEU A 64 -13.09 14.31 -7.80
CA LEU A 64 -12.23 13.60 -8.75
C LEU A 64 -13.06 12.96 -9.88
N GLN A 65 -14.21 12.37 -9.56
CA GLN A 65 -15.08 11.75 -10.56
C GLN A 65 -15.59 12.75 -11.61
N LEU A 66 -15.79 14.02 -11.25
CA LEU A 66 -16.27 15.07 -12.18
C LEU A 66 -15.23 15.43 -13.25
N VAL A 67 -13.94 15.28 -12.94
CA VAL A 67 -12.84 15.62 -13.85
C VAL A 67 -12.17 14.40 -14.47
N GLN A 68 -12.52 13.19 -14.02
CA GLN A 68 -11.89 11.94 -14.46
C GLN A 68 -11.97 11.75 -16.00
N SER A 69 -13.06 12.17 -16.62
CA SER A 69 -13.25 12.06 -18.08
C SER A 69 -12.31 12.97 -18.90
N GLN A 70 -11.73 13.99 -18.28
CA GLN A 70 -10.79 14.92 -18.92
C GLN A 70 -9.35 14.38 -18.87
N LEU A 71 -9.10 13.34 -18.10
CA LEU A 71 -7.77 12.75 -17.96
C LEU A 71 -7.43 11.85 -19.16
N PRO A 72 -6.14 11.68 -19.50
CA PRO A 72 -5.72 10.74 -20.54
C PRO A 72 -6.24 9.32 -20.28
N GLN A 73 -6.67 8.63 -21.34
CA GLN A 73 -7.27 7.29 -21.24
C GLN A 73 -6.34 6.27 -20.57
N VAL A 74 -5.03 6.35 -20.81
CA VAL A 74 -4.03 5.50 -20.16
C VAL A 74 -4.06 5.65 -18.63
N VAL A 75 -4.24 6.87 -18.12
CA VAL A 75 -4.33 7.15 -16.68
C VAL A 75 -5.64 6.64 -16.10
N GLN A 76 -6.75 6.81 -16.83
CA GLN A 76 -8.05 6.26 -16.43
C GLN A 76 -8.01 4.73 -16.33
N SER A 77 -7.40 4.06 -17.32
CA SER A 77 -7.26 2.59 -17.36
C SER A 77 -6.36 2.05 -16.24
N ASN A 78 -5.30 2.78 -15.87
CA ASN A 78 -4.44 2.41 -14.74
C ASN A 78 -5.13 2.61 -13.38
N GLY A 79 -6.21 3.38 -13.34
CA GLY A 79 -6.91 3.72 -12.12
C GLY A 79 -6.25 4.85 -11.33
N ILE A 80 -7.06 5.48 -10.48
CA ILE A 80 -6.66 6.57 -9.59
C ILE A 80 -7.08 6.17 -8.18
N THR A 81 -6.14 6.18 -7.25
CA THR A 81 -6.37 5.79 -5.87
C THR A 81 -6.53 7.03 -5.00
N VAL A 82 -7.60 7.07 -4.21
CA VAL A 82 -7.84 8.10 -3.18
C VAL A 82 -7.83 7.40 -1.83
N SER A 83 -6.90 7.80 -0.96
CA SER A 83 -6.75 7.20 0.36
C SER A 83 -6.49 8.28 1.42
N LYS A 84 -6.92 8.00 2.65
CA LYS A 84 -6.52 8.80 3.80
C LYS A 84 -5.07 8.49 4.11
N SER A 85 -4.25 9.52 4.28
CA SER A 85 -2.83 9.35 4.65
C SER A 85 -2.56 10.02 5.98
N SER A 86 -1.85 9.32 6.86
CA SER A 86 -1.09 9.95 7.94
C SER A 86 0.31 10.30 7.42
N THR A 87 0.98 11.28 8.02
CA THR A 87 2.37 11.57 7.72
C THR A 87 3.27 10.53 8.40
N GLY A 88 3.92 9.70 7.58
CA GLY A 88 4.94 8.74 8.02
C GLY A 88 4.45 7.30 8.19
N PHE A 89 5.38 6.37 8.03
CA PHE A 89 5.14 4.94 8.19
C PHE A 89 5.06 4.57 9.68
N LEU A 90 4.15 3.66 10.02
CA LEU A 90 4.13 2.98 11.33
C LEU A 90 5.32 2.03 11.43
N MET A 91 5.48 1.19 10.41
CA MET A 91 6.54 0.20 10.29
C MET A 91 6.80 -0.17 8.83
N VAL A 92 8.00 -0.68 8.55
CA VAL A 92 8.39 -1.30 7.28
C VAL A 92 8.74 -2.75 7.56
N ILE A 93 8.11 -3.64 6.82
CA ILE A 93 8.34 -5.09 6.87
C ILE A 93 9.22 -5.43 5.66
N GLY A 94 10.40 -5.97 5.92
CA GLY A 94 11.31 -6.46 4.87
C GLY A 94 11.21 -7.97 4.72
N PHE A 95 11.23 -8.45 3.48
CA PHE A 95 11.30 -9.85 3.10
C PHE A 95 12.63 -10.05 2.38
N VAL A 96 13.49 -10.92 2.92
CA VAL A 96 14.89 -11.03 2.49
C VAL A 96 15.18 -12.46 2.07
N SER A 97 15.83 -12.64 0.92
CA SER A 97 16.33 -13.96 0.53
C SER A 97 17.65 -14.25 1.26
N THR A 98 17.67 -15.34 2.03
CA THR A 98 18.84 -15.79 2.79
C THR A 98 19.72 -16.75 2.01
N ASP A 99 19.15 -17.49 1.06
CA ASP A 99 19.83 -18.48 0.22
C ASP A 99 20.18 -17.97 -1.19
N GLY A 100 19.77 -16.74 -1.53
CA GLY A 100 20.08 -16.09 -2.81
C GLY A 100 19.33 -16.66 -4.00
N LYS A 101 18.37 -17.56 -3.80
CA LYS A 101 17.59 -18.16 -4.90
C LYS A 101 16.52 -17.24 -5.45
N MET A 102 16.06 -16.29 -4.63
CA MET A 102 15.05 -15.30 -5.02
C MET A 102 15.71 -13.93 -5.17
N ASN A 103 15.45 -13.27 -6.29
CA ASN A 103 15.84 -11.89 -6.50
C ASN A 103 14.79 -10.93 -5.86
N SER A 104 15.05 -9.62 -5.90
CA SER A 104 14.15 -8.61 -5.33
C SER A 104 12.75 -8.59 -5.98
N THR A 105 12.67 -8.92 -7.28
CA THR A 105 11.40 -8.99 -8.02
C THR A 105 10.58 -10.20 -7.62
N ASP A 106 11.22 -11.37 -7.48
CA ASP A 106 10.52 -12.59 -7.05
C ASP A 106 9.91 -12.42 -5.66
N LEU A 107 10.65 -11.75 -4.76
CA LEU A 107 10.18 -11.41 -3.42
C LEU A 107 9.04 -10.39 -3.48
N ALA A 108 9.16 -9.35 -4.31
CA ALA A 108 8.14 -8.30 -4.42
C ALA A 108 6.83 -8.85 -4.99
N ASP A 109 6.90 -9.74 -5.98
CA ASP A 109 5.72 -10.44 -6.52
C ASP A 109 5.04 -11.32 -5.48
N TYR A 110 5.82 -12.15 -4.77
CA TYR A 110 5.26 -12.97 -3.70
C TYR A 110 4.54 -12.13 -2.64
N VAL A 111 5.18 -11.03 -2.23
CA VAL A 111 4.65 -10.11 -1.25
C VAL A 111 3.38 -9.42 -1.76
N ASP A 112 3.36 -8.95 -3.01
CA ASP A 112 2.19 -8.30 -3.58
C ASP A 112 1.00 -9.26 -3.72
N ALA A 113 1.26 -10.46 -4.27
CA ALA A 113 0.23 -11.45 -4.54
C ALA A 113 -0.35 -12.12 -3.28
N THR A 114 0.48 -12.35 -2.26
CA THR A 114 0.09 -13.19 -1.10
C THR A 114 -0.07 -12.38 0.19
N VAL A 115 0.77 -11.36 0.41
CA VAL A 115 0.92 -10.71 1.71
C VAL A 115 0.23 -9.34 1.74
N ASN A 116 0.44 -8.51 0.72
CA ASN A 116 0.05 -7.10 0.67
C ASN A 116 -1.45 -6.91 0.92
N ASP A 117 -2.29 -7.66 0.21
CA ASP A 117 -3.75 -7.58 0.36
C ASP A 117 -4.25 -8.08 1.72
N THR A 118 -3.56 -9.03 2.33
CA THR A 118 -3.86 -9.46 3.69
C THR A 118 -3.51 -8.36 4.69
N LEU A 119 -2.36 -7.70 4.51
CA LEU A 119 -1.92 -6.59 5.36
C LEU A 119 -2.83 -5.37 5.27
N LYS A 120 -3.30 -5.00 4.07
CA LYS A 120 -4.26 -3.89 3.87
C LYS A 120 -5.57 -4.08 4.66
N ARG A 121 -5.94 -5.32 4.99
CA ARG A 121 -7.17 -5.65 5.73
C ARG A 121 -6.95 -5.81 7.24
N VAL A 122 -5.71 -5.68 7.73
CA VAL A 122 -5.42 -5.75 9.16
C VAL A 122 -6.01 -4.52 9.84
N GLU A 123 -6.67 -4.71 10.98
CA GLU A 123 -7.29 -3.63 11.73
C GLU A 123 -6.27 -2.54 12.12
N GLY A 124 -6.61 -1.30 11.79
CA GLY A 124 -5.76 -0.13 12.02
C GLY A 124 -4.68 0.12 10.97
N VAL A 125 -4.55 -0.73 9.95
CA VAL A 125 -3.76 -0.40 8.74
C VAL A 125 -4.56 0.55 7.86
N GLY A 126 -3.98 1.71 7.53
CA GLY A 126 -4.61 2.71 6.67
C GLY A 126 -4.28 2.50 5.19
N SER A 127 -3.00 2.37 4.88
CA SER A 127 -2.51 2.07 3.54
C SER A 127 -1.19 1.32 3.60
N THR A 128 -0.85 0.64 2.52
CA THR A 128 0.43 -0.03 2.34
C THR A 128 1.15 0.51 1.12
N GLN A 129 2.47 0.54 1.17
CA GLN A 129 3.32 0.87 0.04
C GLN A 129 4.33 -0.26 -0.16
N LEU A 130 4.25 -0.90 -1.31
CA LEU A 130 5.22 -1.91 -1.73
C LEU A 130 6.49 -1.22 -2.24
N PHE A 131 7.64 -1.68 -1.77
CA PHE A 131 8.96 -1.35 -2.30
C PHE A 131 9.43 -2.48 -3.20
N GLY A 132 9.26 -2.28 -4.51
CA GLY A 132 9.32 -3.31 -5.54
C GLY A 132 8.03 -3.29 -6.37
N SER A 133 7.87 -4.28 -7.23
CA SER A 133 6.64 -4.46 -8.00
C SER A 133 6.38 -5.93 -8.26
N GLY A 134 5.11 -6.30 -8.44
CA GLY A 134 4.74 -7.62 -8.90
C GLY A 134 5.30 -7.94 -10.30
N TYR A 135 5.11 -9.19 -10.71
CA TYR A 135 5.49 -9.61 -12.04
C TYR A 135 4.60 -8.99 -13.11
N ALA A 136 5.23 -8.65 -14.22
CA ALA A 136 4.58 -8.34 -15.48
C ALA A 136 5.22 -9.14 -16.60
N MET A 137 4.42 -9.49 -17.61
CA MET A 137 4.96 -10.03 -18.85
C MET A 137 5.70 -8.91 -19.58
N ARG A 138 7.03 -8.97 -19.62
CA ARG A 138 7.89 -8.00 -20.28
C ARG A 138 8.15 -8.44 -21.71
N ILE A 139 7.92 -7.52 -22.64
CA ILE A 139 8.12 -7.70 -24.07
C ILE A 139 9.12 -6.63 -24.51
N TRP A 140 10.39 -7.01 -24.57
CA TRP A 140 11.49 -6.13 -24.93
C TRP A 140 11.65 -6.15 -26.45
N LEU A 141 11.13 -5.12 -27.12
CA LEU A 141 11.14 -5.00 -28.57
C LEU A 141 12.57 -4.81 -29.10
N ASP A 142 12.92 -5.55 -30.15
CA ASP A 142 14.16 -5.38 -30.90
C ASP A 142 13.88 -4.51 -32.13
N PRO A 143 14.40 -3.26 -32.20
CA PRO A 143 14.10 -2.35 -33.30
C PRO A 143 14.65 -2.84 -34.65
N ASP A 144 15.77 -3.58 -34.67
CA ASP A 144 16.38 -4.07 -35.90
C ASP A 144 15.56 -5.22 -36.48
N GLN A 145 15.06 -6.13 -35.63
CA GLN A 145 14.17 -7.19 -36.07
C GLN A 145 12.80 -6.64 -36.49
N LEU A 146 12.25 -5.66 -35.77
CA LEU A 146 11.01 -4.98 -36.19
C LEU A 146 11.15 -4.36 -37.59
N ALA A 147 12.27 -3.68 -37.86
CA ALA A 147 12.55 -3.10 -39.17
C ALA A 147 12.65 -4.17 -40.26
N LYS A 148 13.33 -5.30 -39.99
CA LYS A 148 13.48 -6.43 -40.93
C LYS A 148 12.14 -6.99 -41.39
N TYR A 149 11.14 -7.06 -40.51
CA TYR A 149 9.81 -7.60 -40.84
C TYR A 149 8.78 -6.51 -41.22
N ALA A 150 9.23 -5.25 -41.31
CA ALA A 150 8.39 -4.07 -41.54
C ALA A 150 7.20 -4.03 -40.56
N LEU A 151 7.52 -4.09 -39.26
CA LEU A 151 6.58 -4.02 -38.15
C LEU A 151 6.85 -2.78 -37.30
N MET A 152 5.77 -2.21 -36.75
CA MET A 152 5.80 -1.10 -35.82
C MET A 152 5.41 -1.57 -34.41
N PRO A 153 5.80 -0.87 -33.33
CA PRO A 153 5.36 -1.19 -31.97
C PRO A 153 3.82 -1.27 -31.83
N SER A 154 3.07 -0.48 -32.61
CA SER A 154 1.60 -0.52 -32.66
C SER A 154 1.04 -1.85 -33.17
N ASP A 155 1.75 -2.52 -34.09
CA ASP A 155 1.35 -3.82 -34.61
C ASP A 155 1.47 -4.88 -33.52
N ILE A 156 2.51 -4.78 -32.69
CA ILE A 156 2.73 -5.67 -31.54
C ILE A 156 1.63 -5.49 -30.50
N ALA A 157 1.31 -4.24 -30.15
CA ALA A 157 0.23 -3.93 -29.21
C ALA A 157 -1.11 -4.50 -29.72
N SER A 158 -1.44 -4.25 -30.98
CA SER A 158 -2.67 -4.76 -31.62
C SER A 158 -2.74 -6.29 -31.62
N ALA A 159 -1.61 -6.97 -31.92
CA ALA A 159 -1.55 -8.42 -31.92
C ALA A 159 -1.74 -9.02 -30.52
N ILE A 160 -1.17 -8.39 -29.50
CA ILE A 160 -1.35 -8.79 -28.10
C ILE A 160 -2.81 -8.60 -27.68
N GLU A 161 -3.43 -7.45 -27.96
CA GLU A 161 -4.83 -7.19 -27.62
C GLU A 161 -5.79 -8.18 -28.30
N ALA A 162 -5.50 -8.56 -29.56
CA ALA A 162 -6.31 -9.51 -30.31
C ALA A 162 -6.16 -10.96 -29.85
N GLN A 163 -4.97 -11.37 -29.39
CA GLN A 163 -4.67 -12.78 -29.06
C GLN A 163 -4.64 -13.09 -27.57
N ASN A 164 -4.40 -12.10 -26.71
CA ASN A 164 -4.44 -12.20 -25.25
C ASN A 164 -5.78 -11.66 -24.70
N THR A 165 -6.89 -12.17 -25.21
CA THR A 165 -8.23 -11.76 -24.81
C THR A 165 -8.98 -12.90 -24.13
N GLN A 166 -9.84 -12.55 -23.18
CA GLN A 166 -10.76 -13.49 -22.56
C GLN A 166 -12.08 -13.43 -23.34
N VAL A 167 -12.36 -14.46 -24.14
CA VAL A 167 -13.58 -14.51 -24.94
C VAL A 167 -14.70 -15.21 -24.17
N SER A 168 -15.82 -14.51 -23.97
CA SER A 168 -17.04 -15.12 -23.44
C SER A 168 -17.74 -15.91 -24.56
N ALA A 169 -17.58 -17.23 -24.56
CA ALA A 169 -18.16 -18.11 -25.58
C ALA A 169 -19.56 -18.65 -25.25
N GLY A 170 -20.12 -18.29 -24.09
CA GLY A 170 -21.46 -18.69 -23.68
C GLY A 170 -21.52 -20.13 -23.18
N GLN A 171 -22.63 -20.81 -23.48
CA GLN A 171 -22.90 -22.16 -22.99
C GLN A 171 -23.74 -22.97 -23.99
N LEU A 172 -23.44 -24.25 -24.14
CA LEU A 172 -24.26 -25.21 -24.87
C LEU A 172 -25.52 -25.49 -24.05
N GLY A 173 -26.69 -25.49 -24.70
CA GLY A 173 -27.97 -25.69 -24.01
C GLY A 173 -28.40 -24.54 -23.09
N GLY A 174 -27.84 -23.34 -23.29
CA GLY A 174 -28.33 -22.12 -22.64
C GLY A 174 -29.74 -21.76 -23.10
N LEU A 175 -30.53 -21.16 -22.21
CA LEU A 175 -31.87 -20.71 -22.56
C LEU A 175 -31.85 -19.50 -23.51
N PRO A 176 -32.78 -19.41 -24.47
CA PRO A 176 -33.87 -20.38 -24.75
C PRO A 176 -33.37 -21.64 -25.47
N ALA A 177 -33.63 -22.81 -24.88
CA ALA A 177 -33.18 -24.11 -25.38
C ALA A 177 -34.35 -24.92 -25.97
N ARG A 178 -34.05 -25.86 -26.87
CA ARG A 178 -35.06 -26.77 -27.44
C ARG A 178 -35.66 -27.67 -26.35
N LYS A 179 -36.97 -27.95 -26.46
CA LYS A 179 -37.68 -28.83 -25.53
C LYS A 179 -37.05 -30.24 -25.57
N GLY A 180 -36.60 -30.74 -24.41
CA GLY A 180 -35.88 -32.02 -24.31
C GLY A 180 -34.34 -31.91 -24.30
N GLN A 181 -33.77 -30.70 -24.36
CA GLN A 181 -32.32 -30.50 -24.18
C GLN A 181 -31.89 -30.91 -22.76
N GLN A 182 -31.06 -31.95 -22.65
CA GLN A 182 -30.54 -32.45 -21.37
C GLN A 182 -29.10 -31.99 -21.06
N LEU A 183 -28.33 -31.57 -22.06
CA LEU A 183 -26.96 -31.08 -21.88
C LEU A 183 -26.97 -29.56 -21.68
N ASN A 184 -26.44 -29.10 -20.55
CA ASN A 184 -26.04 -27.72 -20.33
C ASN A 184 -24.56 -27.70 -19.92
N ALA A 185 -23.73 -26.99 -20.70
CA ALA A 185 -22.30 -26.93 -20.45
C ALA A 185 -21.73 -25.56 -20.84
N THR A 186 -20.96 -24.95 -19.96
CA THR A 186 -20.25 -23.70 -20.25
C THR A 186 -19.20 -23.94 -21.34
N VAL A 187 -19.17 -23.07 -22.35
CA VAL A 187 -18.14 -23.10 -23.38
C VAL A 187 -16.99 -22.20 -22.92
N THR A 188 -15.83 -22.80 -22.69
CA THR A 188 -14.60 -22.07 -22.44
C THR A 188 -13.86 -21.87 -23.77
N ALA A 189 -13.78 -20.63 -24.25
CA ALA A 189 -12.90 -20.28 -25.36
C ALA A 189 -11.48 -19.93 -24.85
N LYS A 190 -10.61 -19.48 -25.77
CA LYS A 190 -9.25 -19.02 -25.44
C LYS A 190 -9.30 -18.11 -24.20
N SER A 191 -8.53 -18.50 -23.19
CA SER A 191 -8.26 -17.68 -22.02
C SER A 191 -7.08 -16.76 -22.27
N ARG A 192 -6.90 -15.76 -21.41
CA ARG A 192 -5.67 -14.96 -21.38
C ARG A 192 -4.43 -15.86 -21.31
N LEU A 193 -3.37 -15.42 -21.99
CA LEU A 193 -2.06 -16.07 -21.96
C LEU A 193 -1.44 -15.87 -20.57
N GLN A 194 -0.73 -16.88 -20.09
CA GLN A 194 -0.17 -16.94 -18.75
C GLN A 194 1.36 -17.13 -18.74
N THR A 195 1.92 -17.79 -19.75
CA THR A 195 3.36 -18.11 -19.78
C THR A 195 4.10 -17.31 -20.84
N ALA A 196 5.39 -17.02 -20.60
CA ALA A 196 6.23 -16.31 -21.58
C ALA A 196 6.26 -17.03 -22.93
N GLU A 197 6.24 -18.37 -22.94
CA GLU A 197 6.18 -19.19 -24.14
C GLU A 197 4.90 -18.98 -24.95
N GLN A 198 3.76 -18.81 -24.28
CA GLN A 198 2.50 -18.49 -24.96
C GLN A 198 2.57 -17.12 -25.64
N PHE A 199 3.14 -16.12 -24.96
CA PHE A 199 3.35 -14.79 -25.54
C PHE A 199 4.34 -14.81 -26.71
N ARG A 200 5.45 -15.56 -26.60
CA ARG A 200 6.43 -15.76 -27.68
C ARG A 200 5.80 -16.29 -28.96
N ASN A 201 4.72 -17.08 -28.83
CA ASN A 201 3.99 -17.69 -29.93
C ASN A 201 2.89 -16.80 -30.54
N ILE A 202 2.71 -15.57 -30.07
CA ILE A 202 1.79 -14.60 -30.69
C ILE A 202 2.20 -14.38 -32.14
N ILE A 203 1.25 -14.54 -33.05
CA ILE A 203 1.48 -14.37 -34.49
C ILE A 203 1.32 -12.89 -34.83
N LEU A 204 2.35 -12.30 -35.44
CA LEU A 204 2.35 -10.88 -35.80
C LEU A 204 1.99 -10.68 -37.27
N LYS A 205 2.55 -11.52 -38.15
CA LYS A 205 2.39 -11.39 -39.60
C LYS A 205 2.52 -12.76 -40.26
N SER A 206 1.76 -12.96 -41.33
CA SER A 206 1.96 -14.09 -42.25
C SER A 206 2.55 -13.56 -43.55
N GLN A 207 3.61 -14.18 -44.03
CA GLN A 207 4.19 -13.87 -45.34
C GLN A 207 3.50 -14.68 -46.44
N THR A 208 3.71 -14.26 -47.69
CA THR A 208 3.13 -14.90 -48.89
C THR A 208 3.67 -16.29 -49.17
N ASP A 209 4.83 -16.64 -48.61
CA ASP A 209 5.44 -17.97 -48.69
C ASP A 209 4.91 -18.94 -47.61
N GLY A 210 3.98 -18.50 -46.76
CA GLY A 210 3.43 -19.28 -45.65
C GLY A 210 4.25 -19.22 -44.36
N SER A 211 5.37 -18.49 -44.33
CA SER A 211 6.13 -18.27 -43.10
C SER A 211 5.38 -17.30 -42.16
N LEU A 212 5.47 -17.58 -40.86
CA LEU A 212 4.85 -16.78 -39.81
C LEU A 212 5.92 -16.03 -39.04
N VAL A 213 5.71 -14.73 -38.85
CA VAL A 213 6.51 -13.91 -37.92
C VAL A 213 5.82 -13.95 -36.57
N ARG A 214 6.53 -14.41 -35.55
CA ARG A 214 6.06 -14.50 -34.17
C ARG A 214 6.66 -13.40 -33.31
N LEU A 215 6.09 -13.19 -32.13
CA LEU A 215 6.62 -12.22 -31.18
C LEU A 215 8.08 -12.50 -30.80
N ASN A 216 8.45 -13.78 -30.66
CA ASN A 216 9.83 -14.16 -30.36
C ASN A 216 10.84 -13.78 -31.45
N ASP A 217 10.39 -13.54 -32.69
CA ASP A 217 11.30 -13.15 -33.78
C ASP A 217 11.67 -11.66 -33.71
N VAL A 218 10.92 -10.86 -32.94
CA VAL A 218 11.07 -9.39 -32.87
C VAL A 218 11.16 -8.83 -31.46
N ALA A 219 11.05 -9.67 -30.42
CA ALA A 219 11.12 -9.24 -29.04
C ALA A 219 11.59 -10.36 -28.11
N THR A 220 12.32 -9.98 -27.06
CA THR A 220 12.59 -10.88 -25.92
C THR A 220 11.40 -10.83 -24.96
N VAL A 221 10.82 -12.00 -24.68
CA VAL A 221 9.65 -12.13 -23.81
C VAL A 221 10.03 -12.90 -22.56
N GLU A 222 9.80 -12.29 -21.40
CA GLU A 222 10.12 -12.87 -20.10
C GLU A 222 9.19 -12.36 -19.00
N LEU A 223 9.18 -13.07 -17.87
CA LEU A 223 8.55 -12.59 -16.65
C LEU A 223 9.55 -11.63 -15.97
N GLY A 224 9.14 -10.38 -15.75
CA GLY A 224 9.99 -9.37 -15.10
C GLY A 224 9.19 -8.49 -14.16
N ALA A 225 9.81 -7.49 -13.55
CA ALA A 225 9.12 -6.55 -12.66
C ALA A 225 8.19 -5.64 -13.47
N GLU A 226 6.97 -5.35 -13.01
CA GLU A 226 6.08 -4.32 -13.59
C GLU A 226 6.70 -2.92 -13.58
N SER A 227 7.53 -2.62 -12.59
CA SER A 227 8.31 -1.39 -12.52
C SER A 227 9.73 -1.64 -12.03
N TYR A 228 10.70 -1.05 -12.72
CA TYR A 228 12.11 -1.07 -12.32
C TYR A 228 12.55 0.23 -11.61
N THR A 229 11.60 1.12 -11.26
CA THR A 229 11.90 2.43 -10.65
C THR A 229 12.38 2.34 -9.20
N THR A 230 12.06 1.25 -8.51
CA THR A 230 12.42 1.04 -7.11
C THR A 230 13.04 -0.34 -6.93
N GLN A 231 14.15 -0.41 -6.21
CA GLN A 231 14.78 -1.64 -5.79
C GLN A 231 15.04 -1.57 -4.29
N ALA A 232 14.71 -2.65 -3.58
CA ALA A 232 14.95 -2.77 -2.15
C ALA A 232 16.06 -3.78 -1.89
N ASN A 233 16.98 -3.43 -0.99
CA ASN A 233 18.01 -4.33 -0.48
C ASN A 233 18.05 -4.19 1.04
N TYR A 234 18.36 -5.29 1.74
CA TYR A 234 18.56 -5.28 3.18
C TYR A 234 19.92 -5.89 3.51
N ASN A 235 20.81 -5.09 4.12
CA ASN A 235 22.19 -5.48 4.43
C ASN A 235 22.93 -6.10 3.25
N GLY A 236 22.75 -5.54 2.05
CA GLY A 236 23.38 -6.01 0.80
C GLY A 236 22.74 -7.25 0.17
N LYS A 237 21.69 -7.82 0.76
CA LYS A 237 20.93 -8.93 0.20
C LYS A 237 19.68 -8.43 -0.56
N PRO A 238 19.25 -9.12 -1.64
CA PRO A 238 18.00 -8.83 -2.32
C PRO A 238 16.82 -8.88 -1.35
N ALA A 239 15.98 -7.85 -1.39
CA ALA A 239 14.82 -7.75 -0.52
C ALA A 239 13.62 -7.16 -1.26
N ALA A 240 12.44 -7.39 -0.70
CA ALA A 240 11.23 -6.61 -0.95
C ALA A 240 10.75 -6.02 0.37
N GLY A 241 10.05 -4.88 0.31
CA GLY A 241 9.55 -4.22 1.51
C GLY A 241 8.09 -3.84 1.39
N VAL A 242 7.35 -3.88 2.49
CA VAL A 242 6.03 -3.25 2.59
C VAL A 242 6.07 -2.27 3.73
N ALA A 243 5.89 -0.99 3.40
CA ALA A 243 5.65 0.04 4.39
C ALA A 243 4.15 0.08 4.74
N VAL A 244 3.85 0.18 6.03
CA VAL A 244 2.50 0.22 6.57
C VAL A 244 2.27 1.60 7.18
N ASN A 245 1.22 2.27 6.73
CA ASN A 245 0.73 3.50 7.35
C ASN A 245 -0.39 3.19 8.35
N LEU A 246 -0.39 3.91 9.46
CA LEU A 246 -1.45 3.81 10.46
C LEU A 246 -2.74 4.47 9.92
N ALA A 247 -3.87 3.81 10.08
CA ALA A 247 -5.17 4.40 9.79
C ALA A 247 -5.46 5.56 10.74
N THR A 248 -6.19 6.57 10.26
CA THR A 248 -6.62 7.69 11.09
C THR A 248 -7.40 7.20 12.31
N GLY A 249 -6.94 7.58 13.52
CA GLY A 249 -7.57 7.18 14.78
C GLY A 249 -7.19 5.79 15.30
N ALA A 250 -6.38 5.01 14.56
CA ALA A 250 -5.94 3.69 15.02
C ALA A 250 -4.83 3.79 16.09
N ASN A 251 -4.68 2.73 16.88
CA ASN A 251 -3.64 2.64 17.90
C ASN A 251 -2.36 1.99 17.33
N ALA A 252 -1.26 2.72 17.36
CA ALA A 252 0.02 2.29 16.78
C ALA A 252 0.54 0.94 17.35
N ILE A 253 0.41 0.71 18.67
CA ILE A 253 0.90 -0.51 19.32
C ILE A 253 0.03 -1.70 18.91
N ASN A 254 -1.29 -1.56 19.00
CA ASN A 254 -2.21 -2.65 18.64
C ASN A 254 -2.09 -3.01 17.15
N THR A 255 -1.97 -2.01 16.28
CA THR A 255 -1.79 -2.25 14.84
C THR A 255 -0.45 -2.93 14.54
N ALA A 256 0.66 -2.50 15.17
CA ALA A 256 1.96 -3.14 14.99
C ALA A 256 1.93 -4.61 15.45
N GLU A 257 1.28 -4.91 16.58
CA GLU A 257 1.09 -6.29 17.06
C GLU A 257 0.20 -7.12 16.12
N ALA A 258 -0.90 -6.56 15.62
CA ALA A 258 -1.79 -7.23 14.67
C ALA A 258 -1.08 -7.53 13.34
N VAL A 259 -0.27 -6.60 12.85
CA VAL A 259 0.57 -6.80 11.66
C VAL A 259 1.60 -7.90 11.89
N ARG A 260 2.34 -7.87 13.01
CA ARG A 260 3.32 -8.91 13.37
C ARG A 260 2.67 -10.28 13.51
N SER A 261 1.51 -10.36 14.17
CA SER A 261 0.73 -11.59 14.31
C SER A 261 0.27 -12.13 12.96
N THR A 262 -0.19 -11.25 12.06
CA THR A 262 -0.59 -11.63 10.70
C THR A 262 0.59 -12.18 9.89
N ILE A 263 1.75 -11.53 9.96
CA ILE A 263 2.97 -12.01 9.32
C ILE A 263 3.44 -13.35 9.90
N ALA A 264 3.39 -13.51 11.22
CA ALA A 264 3.72 -14.78 11.87
C ALA A 264 2.79 -15.92 11.42
N ARG A 265 1.49 -15.64 11.24
CA ARG A 265 0.53 -16.61 10.69
C ARG A 265 0.83 -16.98 9.23
N LEU A 266 1.29 -16.02 8.43
CA LEU A 266 1.68 -16.23 7.03
C LEU A 266 3.08 -16.86 6.88
N SER A 267 3.87 -16.95 7.95
CA SER A 267 5.24 -17.46 7.86
C SER A 267 5.34 -18.88 7.30
N SER A 268 4.31 -19.70 7.48
CA SER A 268 4.24 -21.06 6.93
C SER A 268 4.02 -21.11 5.42
N THR A 269 3.54 -20.03 4.80
CA THR A 269 3.33 -19.94 3.35
C THR A 269 4.54 -19.36 2.62
N PHE A 270 5.57 -18.91 3.36
CA PHE A 270 6.74 -18.27 2.77
C PHE A 270 7.56 -19.28 1.96
N PRO A 271 8.09 -18.87 0.79
CA PRO A 271 9.03 -19.68 0.04
C PRO A 271 10.26 -20.02 0.90
N GLN A 272 10.87 -21.17 0.62
CA GLN A 272 12.09 -21.57 1.31
C GLN A 272 13.18 -20.50 1.14
N GLY A 273 13.83 -20.12 2.25
CA GLY A 273 14.91 -19.13 2.24
C GLY A 273 14.45 -17.68 2.41
N VAL A 274 13.15 -17.41 2.56
CA VAL A 274 12.64 -16.06 2.86
C VAL A 274 12.59 -15.82 4.37
N GLU A 275 13.26 -14.78 4.82
CA GLU A 275 13.24 -14.30 6.21
C GLU A 275 12.54 -12.94 6.28
N VAL A 276 11.74 -12.73 7.33
CA VAL A 276 11.13 -11.43 7.60
C VAL A 276 11.96 -10.65 8.60
N VAL A 277 12.22 -9.39 8.25
CA VAL A 277 12.92 -8.41 9.07
C VAL A 277 12.05 -7.17 9.25
N TYR A 278 12.31 -6.40 10.30
CA TYR A 278 11.59 -5.17 10.61
C TYR A 278 12.58 -3.99 10.65
N PRO A 279 13.05 -3.49 9.49
CA PRO A 279 14.08 -2.45 9.41
C PRO A 279 13.65 -1.12 10.04
N TYR A 280 12.34 -0.84 10.05
CA TYR A 280 11.78 0.37 10.60
C TYR A 280 10.51 0.04 11.38
N ASP A 281 10.46 0.39 12.65
CA ASP A 281 9.29 0.21 13.50
C ASP A 281 9.28 1.27 14.60
N THR A 282 8.21 2.06 14.65
CA THR A 282 8.02 3.12 15.65
C THR A 282 7.41 2.59 16.95
N SER A 283 6.78 1.41 16.95
CA SER A 283 6.07 0.86 18.11
C SER A 283 6.94 0.60 19.34
N PRO A 284 8.21 0.12 19.25
CA PRO A 284 9.04 -0.08 20.44
C PRO A 284 9.39 1.24 21.12
N PHE A 285 9.62 2.31 20.34
CA PHE A 285 9.89 3.65 20.89
C PHE A 285 8.69 4.20 21.66
N VAL A 286 7.48 4.05 21.11
CA VAL A 286 6.24 4.48 21.79
C VAL A 286 6.03 3.66 23.07
N ARG A 287 6.23 2.34 23.03
CA ARG A 287 6.12 1.47 24.21
C ARG A 287 7.10 1.87 25.31
N LEU A 288 8.39 2.02 24.97
CA LEU A 288 9.43 2.41 25.92
C LEU A 288 9.17 3.80 26.50
N SER A 289 8.67 4.74 25.69
CA SER A 289 8.31 6.08 26.18
C SER A 289 7.20 6.02 27.23
N ILE A 290 6.17 5.18 27.03
CA ILE A 290 5.09 5.01 28.01
C ILE A 290 5.62 4.34 29.29
N GLU A 291 6.45 3.30 29.14
CA GLU A 291 7.04 2.56 30.26
C GLU A 291 7.93 3.47 31.13
N GLU A 292 8.81 4.26 30.51
CA GLU A 292 9.67 5.20 31.24
C GLU A 292 8.88 6.31 31.92
N VAL A 293 7.77 6.78 31.33
CA VAL A 293 6.93 7.76 32.03
C VAL A 293 6.20 7.13 33.22
N LEU A 294 5.70 5.90 33.10
CA LEU A 294 5.11 5.18 34.24
C LEU A 294 6.13 4.94 35.37
N LYS A 295 7.37 4.61 35.01
CA LYS A 295 8.46 4.47 35.97
C LYS A 295 8.80 5.81 36.64
N THR A 296 8.93 6.88 35.87
CA THR A 296 9.18 8.23 36.39
C THR A 296 8.06 8.69 37.33
N LEU A 297 6.81 8.39 36.97
CA LEU A 297 5.64 8.68 37.81
C LEU A 297 5.70 7.91 39.15
N ALA A 298 6.05 6.63 39.12
CA ALA A 298 6.23 5.84 40.33
C ALA A 298 7.38 6.37 41.20
N GLU A 299 8.51 6.73 40.59
CA GLU A 299 9.65 7.35 41.29
C GLU A 299 9.25 8.70 41.92
N ALA A 300 8.50 9.54 41.22
CA ALA A 300 7.99 10.81 41.73
C ALA A 300 7.08 10.61 42.95
N ILE A 301 6.14 9.64 42.89
CA ILE A 301 5.27 9.30 44.02
C ILE A 301 6.09 8.86 45.24
N VAL A 302 7.10 8.01 45.03
CA VAL A 302 7.99 7.55 46.11
C VAL A 302 8.80 8.71 46.70
N LEU A 303 9.33 9.61 45.87
CA LEU A 303 10.07 10.78 46.33
C LEU A 303 9.19 11.73 47.13
N VAL A 304 7.97 12.01 46.68
CA VAL A 304 7.00 12.84 47.42
C VAL A 304 6.64 12.19 48.75
N PHE A 305 6.41 10.87 48.77
CA PHE A 305 6.21 10.12 50.01
C PHE A 305 7.38 10.28 50.98
N LEU A 306 8.63 10.12 50.51
CA LEU A 306 9.82 10.24 51.35
C LEU A 306 9.98 11.66 51.91
N VAL A 307 9.77 12.69 51.09
CA VAL A 307 9.84 14.08 51.53
C VAL A 307 8.79 14.35 52.61
N MET A 308 7.53 13.97 52.37
CA MET A 308 6.47 14.14 53.37
C MET A 308 6.76 13.33 54.65
N PHE A 309 7.30 12.12 54.53
CA PHE A 309 7.68 11.29 55.68
C PHE A 309 8.75 11.96 56.54
N ILE A 310 9.74 12.59 55.92
CA ILE A 310 10.82 13.31 56.62
C ILE A 310 10.26 14.49 57.42
N PHE A 311 9.33 15.26 56.86
CA PHE A 311 8.73 16.41 57.54
C PHE A 311 7.70 16.02 58.61
N LEU A 312 6.85 15.03 58.32
CA LEU A 312 5.75 14.65 59.20
C LEU A 312 6.17 13.63 60.28
N GLN A 313 7.28 12.90 60.06
CA GLN A 313 7.82 11.85 60.94
C GLN A 313 6.78 10.83 61.43
N ASN A 314 5.67 10.70 60.71
CA ASN A 314 4.53 9.88 61.08
C ASN A 314 3.98 9.19 59.84
N LEU A 315 4.07 7.85 59.84
CA LEU A 315 3.66 7.02 58.72
C LEU A 315 2.17 7.19 58.38
N ARG A 316 1.31 7.32 59.41
CA ARG A 316 -0.13 7.52 59.21
C ARG A 316 -0.43 8.87 58.57
N ALA A 317 0.27 9.93 59.00
CA ALA A 317 0.11 11.26 58.43
C ALA A 317 0.60 11.35 56.97
N THR A 318 1.64 10.59 56.62
CA THR A 318 2.22 10.57 55.27
C THR A 318 1.38 9.77 54.26
N ILE A 319 0.68 8.73 54.71
CA ILE A 319 -0.17 7.91 53.83
C ILE A 319 -1.38 8.70 53.33
N ILE A 320 -1.92 9.64 54.12
CA ILE A 320 -3.14 10.38 53.75
C ILE A 320 -2.97 11.14 52.42
N PRO A 321 -1.92 11.98 52.22
CA PRO A 321 -1.72 12.63 50.92
C PRO A 321 -1.19 11.68 49.85
N THR A 322 -0.51 10.58 50.22
CA THR A 322 0.00 9.60 49.25
C THR A 322 -1.11 8.85 48.54
N ILE A 323 -2.21 8.53 49.23
CA ILE A 323 -3.41 7.93 48.62
C ILE A 323 -4.12 8.91 47.68
N ALA A 324 -4.02 10.22 47.95
CA ALA A 324 -4.64 11.22 47.09
C ALA A 324 -4.06 11.20 45.66
N VAL A 325 -2.76 10.91 45.51
CA VAL A 325 -2.10 10.92 44.18
C VAL A 325 -2.68 9.87 43.22
N PRO A 326 -2.76 8.56 43.55
CA PRO A 326 -3.42 7.58 42.68
C PRO A 326 -4.89 7.90 42.39
N VAL A 327 -5.62 8.44 43.37
CA VAL A 327 -7.05 8.79 43.19
C VAL A 327 -7.21 9.93 42.19
N VAL A 328 -6.39 10.97 42.30
CA VAL A 328 -6.40 12.11 41.35
C VAL A 328 -5.95 11.66 39.96
N LEU A 329 -4.91 10.83 39.86
CA LEU A 329 -4.43 10.31 38.57
C LEU A 329 -5.49 9.46 37.87
N LEU A 330 -6.10 8.51 38.58
CA LEU A 330 -7.20 7.70 38.04
C LEU A 330 -8.41 8.56 37.67
N GLY A 331 -8.71 9.59 38.47
CA GLY A 331 -9.73 10.60 38.16
C GLY A 331 -9.43 11.34 36.85
N THR A 332 -8.19 11.80 36.67
CA THR A 332 -7.72 12.45 35.44
C THR A 332 -7.83 11.50 34.25
N PHE A 333 -7.42 10.24 34.36
CA PHE A 333 -7.61 9.25 33.29
C PHE A 333 -9.09 9.06 32.94
N GLY A 334 -9.97 9.03 33.94
CA GLY A 334 -11.42 8.96 33.74
C GLY A 334 -11.95 10.16 32.96
N VAL A 335 -11.52 11.37 33.34
CA VAL A 335 -11.89 12.61 32.63
C VAL A 335 -11.32 12.62 31.22
N LEU A 336 -10.04 12.30 31.02
CA LEU A 336 -9.41 12.22 29.70
C LEU A 336 -10.16 11.24 28.79
N SER A 337 -10.53 10.07 29.31
CA SER A 337 -11.32 9.09 28.57
C SER A 337 -12.72 9.60 28.22
N LEU A 338 -13.39 10.33 29.12
CA LEU A 338 -14.71 10.92 28.86
C LEU A 338 -14.68 11.97 27.74
N PHE A 339 -13.58 12.71 27.63
CA PHE A 339 -13.35 13.69 26.57
C PHE A 339 -12.68 13.07 25.32
N GLY A 340 -12.45 11.75 25.29
CA GLY A 340 -11.87 11.04 24.14
C GLY A 340 -10.37 11.29 23.92
N TYR A 341 -9.64 11.79 24.92
CA TYR A 341 -8.19 11.93 24.84
C TYR A 341 -7.49 10.59 24.95
N SER A 342 -6.38 10.44 24.21
CA SER A 342 -5.53 9.27 24.26
C SER A 342 -4.40 9.40 25.28
N VAL A 343 -3.90 8.24 25.75
CA VAL A 343 -2.63 8.17 26.48
C VAL A 343 -1.51 8.31 25.47
N ASN A 344 -0.80 9.44 25.52
CA ASN A 344 0.31 9.79 24.64
C ASN A 344 1.37 10.56 25.43
N THR A 345 2.52 10.83 24.81
CA THR A 345 3.64 11.48 25.47
C THR A 345 3.27 12.83 26.12
N LEU A 346 2.38 13.63 25.50
CA LEU A 346 1.97 14.93 26.04
C LEU A 346 1.05 14.77 27.27
N THR A 347 0.04 13.90 27.18
CA THR A 347 -0.87 13.66 28.31
C THR A 347 -0.14 13.03 29.49
N MET A 348 0.83 12.15 29.23
CA MET A 348 1.68 11.54 30.25
C MET A 348 2.63 12.55 30.90
N PHE A 349 3.26 13.46 30.14
CA PHE A 349 4.08 14.53 30.74
C PHE A 349 3.26 15.48 31.61
N ALA A 350 2.06 15.85 31.17
CA ALA A 350 1.16 16.67 31.97
C ALA A 350 0.81 16.01 33.32
N MET A 351 0.67 14.67 33.35
CA MET A 351 0.44 13.91 34.59
C MET A 351 1.66 13.82 35.50
N VAL A 352 2.89 13.82 34.96
CA VAL A 352 4.10 13.87 35.78
C VAL A 352 4.33 15.25 36.41
N LEU A 353 3.89 16.32 35.73
CA LEU A 353 3.98 17.69 36.23
C LEU A 353 2.92 18.03 37.30
N ALA A 354 1.83 17.28 37.38
CA ALA A 354 0.70 17.50 38.30
C ALA A 354 0.92 16.81 39.66
#